data_AF-A0A7X5ZQG6-F1
#
_entry.id   AF-A0A7X5ZQG6-F1
#
_cell.length_a   1.000
_cell.length_b   1.000
_cell.length_c   1.000
_cell.angle_alpha   90.00
_cell.angle_beta   90.00
_cell.angle_gamma   90.00
#
_symmetry.space_group_name_H-M   'P 1'
#
loop_
_entity.id
_entity.type
_entity.pdbx_description
1 polymer ?
#
loop_
_entity_poly.entity_id
_entity_poly.type
_entity_poly.pdbx_seq_one_letter_code
_entity_poly.pdbx_strand_id
1 'polypeptide(L)'
;MAPPTSQGTPPGIEGVGLLRTEFLFLHRTDPPTTDQQQRANTEVSAALPGRKIVVRSLDAGADKPLPFLGFAPEDNPALGVRGLRTARERPDVLTDQLRSVANAAARPPAPTCG
;
A
#
# COMPACT_ATOMS: atom_id res chain seq x y z
N MET A 1 28.04 -0.42 16.68
CA MET A 1 27.07 -0.78 15.63
C MET A 1 26.70 0.51 14.92
N ALA A 2 27.20 0.73 13.71
CA ALA A 2 26.88 1.95 12.95
C ALA A 2 25.39 1.92 12.56
N PRO A 3 24.70 3.08 12.55
CA PRO A 3 23.33 3.14 12.04
C PRO A 3 23.31 2.71 10.56
N PRO A 4 22.22 2.11 10.07
CA PRO A 4 22.08 1.85 8.64
C PRO A 4 22.19 3.18 7.90
N THR A 5 23.17 3.28 7.00
CA THR A 5 23.32 4.43 6.13
C THR A 5 22.10 4.51 5.22
N SER A 6 21.28 5.55 5.41
CA SER A 6 20.20 5.87 4.46
C SER A 6 20.85 6.27 3.14
N GLN A 7 20.90 5.36 2.17
CA GLN A 7 21.29 5.73 0.82
C GLN A 7 20.22 6.68 0.28
N GLY A 8 20.60 7.92 -0.04
CA GLY A 8 19.70 8.89 -0.66
C GLY A 8 19.15 8.37 -1.98
N THR A 9 18.01 8.90 -2.43
CA THR A 9 17.42 8.53 -3.72
C THR A 9 18.45 8.72 -4.84
N PRO A 10 18.70 7.71 -5.71
CA PRO A 10 19.61 7.87 -6.84
C PRO A 10 19.24 9.06 -7.73
N PRO A 11 20.23 9.78 -8.30
CA PRO A 11 19.95 10.84 -9.26
C PRO A 11 19.17 10.29 -10.47
N GLY A 12 18.15 11.02 -10.90
CA GLY A 12 17.30 10.65 -12.05
C GLY A 12 15.96 9.99 -11.70
N ILE A 13 15.69 9.66 -10.42
CA ILE A 13 14.37 9.15 -10.02
C ILE A 13 13.41 10.31 -9.79
N GLU A 14 12.42 10.51 -10.66
CA GLU A 14 11.42 11.59 -10.50
C GLU A 14 10.33 11.27 -9.48
N GLY A 15 10.08 9.98 -9.23
CA GLY A 15 9.05 9.49 -8.32
C GLY A 15 8.68 8.03 -8.61
N VAL A 16 7.53 7.61 -8.09
CA VAL A 16 6.98 6.26 -8.29
C VAL A 16 5.66 6.38 -9.04
N GLY A 17 5.64 5.91 -10.29
CA GLY A 17 4.44 5.90 -11.13
C GLY A 17 3.39 4.84 -10.77
N LEU A 18 3.78 3.82 -9.98
CA LEU A 18 2.88 2.78 -9.50
C LEU A 18 3.47 2.07 -8.27
N LEU A 19 2.93 2.34 -7.09
CA LEU A 19 3.17 1.59 -5.87
C LEU A 19 2.05 0.57 -5.68
N ARG A 20 2.39 -0.71 -5.83
CA ARG A 20 1.49 -1.84 -5.57
C ARG A 20 1.40 -2.09 -4.07
N THR A 21 0.20 -2.22 -3.52
CA THR A 21 -0.03 -2.36 -2.06
C THR A 21 -0.20 -3.80 -1.59
N GLU A 22 -0.25 -4.76 -2.51
CA GLU A 22 -0.50 -6.18 -2.24
C GLU A 22 0.46 -6.77 -1.19
N PHE A 23 1.71 -6.30 -1.14
CA PHE A 23 2.69 -6.74 -0.15
C PHE A 23 2.26 -6.48 1.30
N LEU A 24 1.37 -5.50 1.54
CA LEU A 24 0.82 -5.24 2.87
C LEU A 24 -0.21 -6.29 3.31
N PHE A 25 -0.82 -6.99 2.36
CA PHE A 25 -1.96 -7.87 2.57
C PHE A 25 -1.61 -9.36 2.44
N LEU A 26 -0.68 -9.69 1.54
CA LEU A 26 -0.25 -11.08 1.31
C LEU A 26 0.30 -11.71 2.59
N HIS A 27 0.07 -13.02 2.76
CA HIS A 27 0.53 -13.83 3.89
C HIS A 27 -0.03 -13.40 5.26
N ARG A 28 -1.21 -12.75 5.30
CA ARG A 28 -1.90 -12.38 6.54
C ARG A 28 -3.25 -13.07 6.66
N THR A 29 -3.59 -13.43 7.88
CA THR A 29 -4.93 -13.92 8.23
C THR A 29 -5.93 -12.77 8.38
N ASP A 30 -5.48 -11.67 8.99
CA ASP A 30 -6.27 -10.47 9.26
C ASP A 30 -5.82 -9.30 8.36
N PRO A 31 -6.72 -8.36 8.02
CA PRO A 31 -6.34 -7.21 7.21
C PRO A 31 -5.34 -6.33 7.99
N PRO A 32 -4.34 -5.72 7.33
CA PRO A 32 -3.45 -4.78 7.99
C PRO A 32 -4.26 -3.58 8.48
N THR A 33 -4.02 -3.18 9.73
CA THR A 33 -4.65 -1.99 10.32
C THR A 33 -4.29 -0.72 9.53
N THR A 34 -5.16 0.30 9.57
CA THR A 34 -4.85 1.63 9.01
C THR A 34 -3.46 2.13 9.41
N ASP A 35 -3.06 1.97 10.69
CA ASP A 35 -1.76 2.41 11.19
C ASP A 35 -0.57 1.65 10.57
N GLN A 36 -0.72 0.34 10.36
CA GLN A 36 0.31 -0.46 9.68
C GLN A 36 0.50 0.00 8.24
N GLN A 37 -0.60 0.26 7.53
CA GLN A 37 -0.57 0.78 6.17
C GLN A 37 0.03 2.19 6.13
N GLN A 38 -0.32 3.05 7.09
CA GLN A 38 0.18 4.41 7.18
C GLN A 38 1.69 4.44 7.43
N ARG A 39 2.19 3.56 8.30
CA ARG A 39 3.64 3.42 8.53
C ARG A 39 4.38 3.08 7.24
N ALA A 40 3.92 2.07 6.50
CA ALA A 40 4.53 1.69 5.24
C ALA A 40 4.48 2.82 4.18
N ASN A 41 3.33 3.50 4.05
CA ASN A 41 3.19 4.63 3.14
C ASN A 41 4.09 5.82 3.53
N THR A 42 4.30 6.05 4.83
CA THR A 42 5.21 7.09 5.35
C THR A 42 6.65 6.74 5.04
N GLU A 43 7.07 5.49 5.22
CA GLU A 43 8.44 5.02 4.91
C GLU A 43 8.76 5.20 3.43
N VAL A 44 7.84 4.81 2.55
CA VAL A 44 8.00 4.99 1.09
C VAL A 44 8.08 6.47 0.72
N SER A 45 7.25 7.32 1.34
CA SER A 45 7.26 8.77 1.08
C SER A 45 8.55 9.44 1.61
N ALA A 46 9.07 9.00 2.75
CA ALA A 46 10.31 9.51 3.32
C ALA A 46 11.54 9.16 2.49
N ALA A 47 11.53 8.01 1.79
CA ALA A 47 12.60 7.61 0.88
C ALA A 47 12.63 8.43 -0.44
N LEU A 48 11.56 9.17 -0.73
CA LEU A 48 11.36 9.92 -1.97
C LEU A 48 10.81 11.33 -1.66
N PRO A 49 11.54 12.15 -0.89
CA PRO A 49 11.04 13.41 -0.37
C PRO A 49 10.67 14.37 -1.51
N GLY A 50 9.45 14.92 -1.45
CA GLY A 50 8.93 15.87 -2.44
C GLY A 50 8.61 15.27 -3.82
N ARG A 51 8.72 13.95 -3.99
CA ARG A 51 8.47 13.27 -5.26
C ARG A 51 7.07 12.69 -5.33
N LYS A 52 6.51 12.60 -6.54
CA LYS A 52 5.18 12.02 -6.77
C LYS A 52 5.20 10.51 -6.54
N ILE A 53 4.21 10.00 -5.81
CA ILE A 53 4.01 8.56 -5.59
C ILE A 53 2.55 8.24 -5.90
N VAL A 54 2.33 7.37 -6.88
CA VAL A 54 1.00 6.91 -7.27
C VAL A 54 0.72 5.57 -6.60
N VAL A 55 -0.12 5.57 -5.57
CA VAL A 55 -0.49 4.35 -4.85
C VAL A 55 -1.68 3.68 -5.53
N ARG A 56 -1.55 2.38 -5.84
CA ARG A 56 -2.67 1.55 -6.30
C ARG A 56 -3.26 0.84 -5.09
N SER A 57 -4.56 1.04 -4.86
CA SER A 57 -5.30 0.26 -3.86
C SER A 57 -5.20 -1.24 -4.15
N LEU A 58 -5.53 -2.07 -3.17
CA LEU A 58 -5.49 -3.52 -3.25
C LEU A 58 -6.15 -4.02 -4.55
N ASP A 59 -5.33 -4.62 -5.41
CA ASP A 59 -5.77 -5.30 -6.62
C ASP A 59 -5.68 -6.81 -6.41
N ALA A 60 -6.70 -7.33 -5.72
CA ALA A 60 -6.84 -8.75 -5.37
C ALA A 60 -8.31 -9.14 -5.31
N GLY A 61 -8.59 -10.42 -5.50
CA GLY A 61 -9.91 -11.04 -5.39
C GLY A 61 -9.80 -12.47 -4.88
N ALA A 62 -10.66 -13.35 -5.40
CA ALA A 62 -10.61 -14.79 -5.11
C ALA A 62 -9.33 -15.49 -5.63
N ASP A 63 -8.51 -14.81 -6.45
CA ASP A 63 -7.25 -15.31 -7.00
C ASP A 63 -6.11 -15.40 -5.98
N LYS A 64 -6.22 -14.72 -4.83
CA LYS A 64 -5.15 -14.63 -3.82
C LYS A 64 -5.60 -15.16 -2.46
N PRO A 65 -4.69 -15.76 -1.68
CA PRO A 65 -5.01 -16.25 -0.34
C PRO A 65 -5.12 -15.07 0.64
N LEU A 66 -6.27 -14.40 0.64
CA LEU A 66 -6.62 -13.31 1.55
C LEU A 66 -7.85 -13.73 2.38
N PRO A 67 -7.68 -14.55 3.43
CA PRO A 67 -8.79 -15.14 4.18
C PRO A 67 -9.77 -14.11 4.72
N PHE A 68 -9.25 -12.97 5.15
CA PHE A 68 -10.06 -11.86 5.66
C PHE A 68 -11.02 -11.28 4.63
N LEU A 69 -10.88 -11.49 3.31
CA LEU A 69 -11.85 -11.03 2.32
C LEU A 69 -13.12 -11.91 2.31
N GLY A 70 -13.00 -13.18 2.69
CA GLY A 70 -14.13 -14.11 2.79
C GLY A 70 -14.78 -14.49 1.45
N PHE A 71 -14.08 -14.31 0.33
CA PHE A 71 -14.62 -14.64 -0.99
C PHE A 71 -14.57 -16.13 -1.26
N ALA A 72 -15.66 -16.65 -1.82
CA ALA A 72 -15.71 -18.02 -2.31
C ALA A 72 -14.80 -18.18 -3.55
N PRO A 73 -14.29 -19.40 -3.81
CA PRO A 73 -13.62 -19.69 -5.07
C PRO A 73 -14.54 -19.39 -6.26
N GLU A 74 -13.96 -18.85 -7.33
CA GLU A 74 -14.66 -18.55 -8.58
C GLU A 74 -14.07 -19.37 -9.72
N ASP A 75 -14.90 -19.79 -10.69
CA ASP A 75 -14.45 -20.52 -11.88
C ASP A 75 -13.44 -19.72 -12.71
N ASN A 76 -13.64 -18.39 -12.78
CA ASN A 76 -12.72 -17.47 -13.45
C ASN A 76 -12.47 -16.21 -12.60
N PRO A 77 -11.44 -16.23 -11.74
CA PRO A 77 -11.10 -15.09 -10.88
C PRO A 77 -10.73 -13.80 -11.63
N ALA A 78 -10.24 -13.90 -12.88
CA ALA A 78 -9.91 -12.71 -13.67
C ALA A 78 -11.17 -11.91 -14.07
N LEU A 79 -12.30 -12.61 -14.25
CA LEU A 79 -13.59 -12.01 -14.59
C LEU A 79 -14.49 -11.78 -13.36
N GLY A 80 -14.18 -12.38 -12.21
CA GLY A 80 -14.97 -12.27 -10.99
C GLY A 80 -14.64 -11.07 -10.09
N VAL A 81 -14.84 -11.20 -8.77
CA VAL A 81 -14.69 -10.12 -7.80
C VAL A 81 -13.22 -9.86 -7.50
N ARG A 82 -12.66 -8.81 -8.11
CA ARG A 82 -11.27 -8.36 -7.88
C ARG A 82 -11.10 -6.85 -8.03
N GLY A 83 -9.99 -6.33 -7.49
CA GLY A 83 -9.62 -4.92 -7.63
C GLY A 83 -10.68 -3.98 -7.07
N LEU A 84 -11.16 -3.01 -7.86
CA LEU A 84 -12.21 -2.10 -7.39
C LEU A 84 -13.51 -2.83 -7.01
N ARG A 85 -13.80 -4.00 -7.60
CA ARG A 85 -14.99 -4.79 -7.24
C ARG A 85 -14.87 -5.36 -5.83
N THR A 86 -13.67 -5.74 -5.40
CA THR A 86 -13.38 -6.12 -4.00
C THR A 86 -13.73 -5.00 -3.03
N ALA A 87 -13.45 -3.75 -3.39
CA ALA A 87 -13.78 -2.60 -2.54
C ALA A 87 -15.30 -2.34 -2.43
N ARG A 88 -16.11 -2.85 -3.36
CA ARG A 88 -17.58 -2.77 -3.27
C ARG A 88 -18.12 -3.77 -2.25
N GLU A 89 -17.57 -4.98 -2.25
CA GLU A 89 -17.92 -6.02 -1.27
C GLU A 89 -17.31 -5.75 0.10
N ARG A 90 -16.10 -5.17 0.13
CA ARG A 90 -15.29 -4.90 1.33
C ARG A 90 -14.84 -3.43 1.38
N PRO A 91 -15.79 -2.50 1.63
CA PRO A 91 -15.51 -1.06 1.64
C PRO A 91 -14.58 -0.64 2.78
N ASP A 92 -14.52 -1.41 3.88
CA ASP A 92 -13.60 -1.24 4.99
C ASP A 92 -12.13 -1.28 4.52
N VAL A 93 -11.80 -2.26 3.68
CA VAL A 93 -10.44 -2.46 3.15
C VAL A 93 -9.99 -1.26 2.30
N LEU A 94 -10.88 -0.69 1.48
CA LEU A 94 -10.55 0.50 0.71
C LEU A 94 -10.48 1.75 1.59
N THR A 95 -11.42 1.91 2.54
CA THR A 95 -11.47 3.07 3.43
C THR A 95 -10.19 3.20 4.25
N ASP A 96 -9.70 2.09 4.80
CA ASP A 96 -8.46 2.06 5.58
C ASP A 96 -7.23 2.38 4.72
N GLN A 97 -7.19 1.91 3.46
CA GLN A 97 -6.15 2.28 2.50
C GLN A 97 -6.16 3.77 2.21
N LEU A 98 -7.31 4.35 1.88
CA LEU A 98 -7.43 5.77 1.58
C LEU A 98 -7.05 6.63 2.79
N ARG A 99 -7.52 6.26 3.99
CA ARG A 99 -7.16 6.96 5.24
C ARG A 99 -5.65 6.89 5.50
N SER A 100 -5.05 5.72 5.33
CA SER A 100 -3.60 5.56 5.56
C SER A 100 -2.74 6.35 4.57
N VAL A 101 -3.15 6.41 3.30
CA VAL A 101 -2.48 7.22 2.27
C VAL A 101 -2.64 8.72 2.57
N ALA A 102 -3.84 9.17 2.91
CA ALA A 102 -4.11 10.56 3.25
C ALA A 102 -3.30 11.01 4.48
N ASN A 103 -3.26 10.19 5.53
CA ASN A 103 -2.50 10.49 6.74
C ASN A 103 -0.98 10.51 6.49
N ALA A 104 -0.48 9.62 5.64
CA ALA A 104 0.93 9.63 5.25
C ALA A 104 1.29 10.88 4.43
N ALA A 105 0.42 11.28 3.50
CA ALA A 105 0.61 12.48 2.68
C ALA A 105 0.52 13.78 3.47
N ALA A 106 -0.26 13.82 4.56
CA ALA A 106 -0.37 14.98 5.44
C ALA A 106 0.85 15.16 6.37
N ARG A 107 1.71 14.13 6.51
CA ARG A 107 2.92 14.26 7.30
C ARG A 107 3.99 15.05 6.55
N PRO A 108 4.63 16.04 7.19
CA PRO A 108 5.79 16.68 6.60
C PRO A 108 6.90 15.62 6.38
N PRO A 109 7.69 15.74 5.31
CA PRO A 109 8.85 14.89 5.12
C PRO A 109 9.76 14.99 6.34
N ALA A 110 10.32 13.86 6.78
CA ALA A 110 11.31 13.87 7.85
C ALA A 110 12.45 14.82 7.46
N PRO A 111 12.97 15.65 8.39
CA PRO A 111 14.09 16.51 8.08
C PRO A 111 15.24 15.65 7.59
N THR A 112 15.63 15.86 6.34
CA THR A 112 16.84 15.25 5.79
C THR A 112 18.01 15.92 6.51
N CYS A 113 18.73 15.18 7.37
CA CYS A 113 20.07 15.61 7.78
C CYS A 113 20.90 15.77 6.51
N GLY A 114 21.23 17.02 6.18
CA GLY A 114 22.19 17.36 5.14
C GLY A 114 23.62 17.07 5.57
#